data_AF-A0A1Z8X875-F1
#
_entry.id   AF-A0A1Z8X875-F1
#
_cell.length_a   1.000
_cell.length_b   1.000
_cell.length_c   1.000
_cell.angle_alpha   90.00
_cell.angle_beta   90.00
_cell.angle_gamma   90.00
#
_symmetry.space_group_name_H-M   'P 1'
#
loop_
_entity.id
_entity.type
_entity.pdbx_description
1 polymer ?
#
loop_
_entity_poly.entity_id
_entity_poly.type
_entity_poly.pdbx_seq_one_letter_code
_entity_poly.pdbx_strand_id
1 'polypeptide(L)'
;MIKEMLGTAWLDKSNMPETGNQIRRRKGQEMRAGTRPYPKYPSKESRIADTSGMFDDDGNYVYPEGSGFNWMQKVDPDSKGYLPGGKVS
;
A
#
# COMPACT_ATOMS: atom_id res chain seq x y z
N MET A 1 10.48 -36.14 -6.18
CA MET A 1 11.58 -35.42 -5.50
C MET A 1 11.14 -34.23 -4.64
N ILE A 2 10.75 -33.05 -5.15
CA ILE A 2 10.35 -31.91 -4.27
C ILE A 2 9.10 -32.23 -3.43
N LYS A 3 8.11 -32.92 -4.01
CA LYS A 3 6.87 -33.33 -3.32
C LYS A 3 7.10 -34.34 -2.18
N GLU A 4 8.11 -35.20 -2.29
CA GLU A 4 8.45 -36.18 -1.24
C GLU A 4 9.26 -35.54 -0.10
N MET A 5 10.10 -34.55 -0.41
CA MET A 5 10.86 -33.78 0.60
C MET A 5 9.97 -32.87 1.45
N LEU A 6 8.90 -32.32 0.88
CA LEU A 6 7.98 -31.40 1.57
C LEU A 6 6.84 -32.10 2.32
N GLY A 7 6.68 -33.42 2.16
CA GLY A 7 5.65 -34.21 2.87
C GLY A 7 4.26 -33.56 2.82
N THR A 8 3.57 -33.50 3.97
CA THR A 8 2.25 -32.89 4.15
C THR A 8 2.25 -31.36 4.15
N ALA A 9 3.40 -30.71 4.02
CA ALA A 9 3.49 -29.24 3.94
C ALA A 9 3.06 -28.70 2.57
N TRP A 10 2.90 -29.58 1.58
CA TRP A 10 2.18 -29.25 0.35
C TRP A 10 0.68 -29.37 0.60
N LEU A 11 -0.01 -28.23 0.69
CA LEU A 11 -1.47 -28.22 0.76
C LEU A 11 -2.05 -28.85 -0.50
N ASP A 12 -2.97 -29.81 -0.32
CA ASP A 12 -3.79 -30.29 -1.42
C ASP A 12 -4.55 -29.13 -2.05
N LYS A 13 -4.83 -29.22 -3.36
CA LYS A 13 -5.54 -28.15 -4.10
C LYS A 13 -6.87 -27.76 -3.44
N SER A 14 -7.52 -28.69 -2.74
CA SER A 14 -8.75 -28.48 -1.97
C SER A 14 -8.56 -27.70 -0.67
N ASN A 15 -7.35 -27.71 -0.10
CA ASN A 15 -6.98 -27.04 1.16
C ASN A 15 -6.08 -25.82 0.93
N MET A 16 -5.89 -25.40 -0.32
CA MET A 16 -5.17 -24.17 -0.64
C MET A 16 -5.99 -22.96 -0.21
N PRO A 17 -5.47 -22.10 0.68
CA PRO A 17 -6.16 -20.85 1.03
C PRO A 17 -6.34 -19.99 -0.22
N GLU A 18 -7.41 -19.18 -0.25
CA GLU A 18 -7.61 -18.23 -1.34
C GLU A 18 -6.35 -17.38 -1.50
N THR A 19 -5.79 -17.37 -2.71
CA THR A 19 -4.68 -16.49 -3.06
C THR A 19 -5.12 -15.02 -2.98
N GLY A 20 -4.18 -14.11 -2.77
CA GLY A 20 -4.49 -12.66 -2.75
C GLY A 20 -5.21 -12.17 -4.01
N ASN A 21 -4.93 -12.77 -5.17
CA ASN A 21 -5.63 -12.46 -6.43
C ASN A 21 -7.09 -12.93 -6.41
N GLN A 22 -7.36 -14.14 -5.92
CA GLN A 22 -8.72 -14.66 -5.78
C GLN A 22 -9.53 -13.80 -4.80
N ILE A 23 -8.94 -13.42 -3.66
CA ILE A 23 -9.56 -12.53 -2.67
C ILE A 23 -9.93 -11.17 -3.31
N ARG A 24 -9.02 -10.55 -4.08
CA ARG A 24 -9.28 -9.28 -4.78
C ARG A 24 -10.44 -9.40 -5.76
N ARG A 25 -10.48 -10.48 -6.54
CA ARG A 25 -11.54 -10.73 -7.51
C ARG A 25 -12.90 -10.92 -6.83
N ARG A 26 -12.95 -11.72 -5.76
CA ARG A 26 -14.15 -11.97 -4.97
C ARG A 26 -14.70 -10.68 -4.36
N LYS A 27 -13.88 -9.91 -3.64
CA LYS A 27 -14.28 -8.60 -3.09
C LYS A 27 -14.82 -7.67 -4.17
N GLY A 28 -14.19 -7.65 -5.35
CA GLY A 28 -14.67 -6.88 -6.50
C GLY A 28 -16.04 -7.30 -7.01
N GLN A 29 -16.33 -8.61 -7.03
CA GLN A 29 -17.65 -9.13 -7.39
C GLN A 29 -18.70 -8.81 -6.34
N GLU A 30 -18.38 -8.98 -5.06
CA GLU A 30 -19.29 -8.63 -3.95
C GLU A 30 -19.67 -7.15 -3.97
N MET A 31 -18.72 -6.26 -4.27
CA MET A 31 -18.99 -4.82 -4.42
C MET A 31 -19.91 -4.53 -5.61
N ARG A 32 -19.69 -5.17 -6.77
CA ARG A 32 -20.56 -5.01 -7.95
C ARG A 32 -21.96 -5.61 -7.74
N ALA A 33 -22.06 -6.67 -6.95
CA ALA A 33 -23.34 -7.29 -6.57
C ALA A 33 -24.06 -6.56 -5.43
N GLY A 34 -23.43 -5.55 -4.81
CA GLY A 34 -23.98 -4.81 -3.69
C GLY A 34 -23.98 -5.54 -2.35
N THR A 35 -23.41 -6.75 -2.26
CA THR A 35 -23.33 -7.52 -1.02
C THR A 35 -22.21 -7.03 -0.10
N ARG A 36 -21.23 -6.32 -0.66
CA ARG A 36 -20.17 -5.64 0.10
C ARG A 36 -20.20 -4.14 -0.22
N PRO A 37 -20.20 -3.26 0.79
CA PRO A 37 -20.13 -1.82 0.54
C PRO A 37 -18.77 -1.44 -0.07
N TYR A 38 -18.79 -0.44 -0.96
CA TYR A 38 -17.56 0.17 -1.44
C TYR A 38 -16.85 0.89 -0.29
N PRO A 39 -15.51 0.91 -0.26
CA PRO A 39 -14.77 1.72 0.69
C PRO A 39 -15.21 3.18 0.57
N LYS A 40 -15.66 3.76 1.68
CA LYS A 40 -15.95 5.19 1.75
C LYS A 40 -14.69 5.91 2.19
N TYR A 41 -14.14 6.71 1.30
CA TYR A 41 -13.03 7.61 1.62
C TYR A 41 -13.59 8.92 2.21
N PRO A 42 -12.87 9.56 3.14
CA PRO A 42 -13.27 10.86 3.65
C PRO A 42 -13.31 11.88 2.50
N SER A 43 -14.35 12.72 2.48
CA SER A 43 -14.45 13.77 1.47
C SER A 43 -13.39 14.85 1.71
N LYS A 44 -13.19 15.76 0.74
CA LYS A 44 -12.26 16.87 0.93
C LYS A 44 -12.73 17.76 2.10
N GLU A 45 -14.03 18.05 2.13
CA GLU A 45 -14.67 18.85 3.18
C GLU A 45 -14.53 18.20 4.55
N SER A 46 -14.70 16.87 4.63
CA SER A 46 -14.48 16.11 5.86
C SER A 46 -13.04 16.12 6.32
N ARG A 47 -12.07 16.23 5.41
CA ARG A 47 -10.63 16.33 5.75
C ARG A 47 -10.25 17.73 6.22
N ILE A 48 -10.79 18.77 5.59
CA ILE A 48 -10.59 20.17 6.02
C ILE A 48 -11.23 20.40 7.39
N ALA A 49 -12.40 19.82 7.65
CA ALA A 49 -13.07 19.90 8.94
C ALA A 49 -12.42 19.03 10.03
N ASP A 50 -11.40 18.23 9.69
CA ASP A 50 -10.74 17.34 10.64
C ASP A 50 -9.78 18.13 11.55
N THR A 51 -10.11 18.22 12.83
CA THR A 51 -9.28 18.89 13.84
C THR A 51 -8.15 18.01 14.38
N SER A 52 -7.95 16.80 13.84
CA SER A 52 -6.91 15.86 14.28
C SER A 52 -5.48 16.33 13.99
N GLY A 53 -5.30 17.36 13.16
CA GLY A 53 -3.98 17.81 12.69
C GLY A 53 -3.34 16.90 11.64
N MET A 54 -4.08 15.89 11.16
CA MET A 54 -3.63 14.99 10.08
C MET A 54 -3.76 15.62 8.69
N PHE A 55 -4.57 16.67 8.54
CA PHE A 55 -4.83 17.35 7.29
C PHE A 55 -4.60 18.86 7.40
N ASP A 56 -4.15 19.48 6.32
CA ASP A 56 -4.00 20.94 6.20
C ASP A 56 -5.34 21.62 5.87
N ASP A 57 -5.34 22.96 5.81
CA ASP A 57 -6.53 23.78 5.51
C ASP A 57 -7.12 23.50 4.12
N ASP A 58 -6.35 22.90 3.22
CA ASP A 58 -6.78 22.47 1.89
C ASP A 58 -7.25 21.00 1.87
N GLY A 59 -7.15 20.29 2.99
CA GLY A 59 -7.52 18.89 3.17
C GLY A 59 -6.46 17.89 2.68
N ASN A 60 -5.24 18.33 2.37
CA ASN A 60 -4.13 17.44 2.07
C ASN A 60 -3.56 16.84 3.35
N TYR A 61 -3.04 15.61 3.25
CA TYR A 61 -2.47 14.94 4.42
C TYR A 61 -1.14 15.58 4.81
N VAL A 62 -1.01 15.95 6.09
CA VAL A 62 0.21 16.47 6.67
C VAL A 62 1.07 15.29 7.09
N TYR A 63 2.17 15.08 6.38
CA TYR A 63 3.16 14.07 6.74
C TYR A 63 3.92 14.51 8.00
N PRO A 64 4.02 13.68 9.05
CA PRO A 64 4.88 13.96 10.19
C PRO A 64 6.32 14.28 9.77
N GLU A 65 7.03 15.09 10.57
CA GLU A 65 8.44 15.39 10.29
C GLU A 65 9.28 14.10 10.23
N GLY A 66 10.16 14.01 9.22
CA GLY A 66 10.97 12.81 8.96
C GLY A 66 10.19 11.64 8.35
N SER A 67 8.88 11.77 8.13
CA SER A 67 8.10 10.83 7.33
C SER A 67 8.12 11.20 5.85
N GLY A 68 7.96 10.19 5.00
CA GLY A 68 8.15 10.32 3.55
C GLY A 68 9.45 9.67 3.09
N PHE A 69 9.41 9.11 1.88
CA PHE A 69 10.59 8.53 1.26
C PHE A 69 11.38 9.63 0.56
N ASN A 70 12.46 10.10 1.17
CA ASN A 70 13.43 10.93 0.48
C ASN A 70 14.51 10.03 -0.12
N TRP A 71 14.47 9.86 -1.44
CA TRP A 71 15.45 9.04 -2.16
C TRP A 71 16.88 9.56 -1.98
N MET A 72 17.08 10.84 -1.64
CA MET A 72 18.39 11.44 -1.34
C MET A 72 18.87 11.22 0.09
N GLN A 73 18.00 10.90 1.06
CA GLN A 73 18.41 10.65 2.45
C GLN A 73 19.20 9.36 2.65
N LYS A 74 19.23 8.47 1.66
CA LYS A 74 19.98 7.20 1.69
C LYS A 74 21.09 7.12 0.65
N VAL A 75 21.43 8.24 0.00
CA VAL A 75 22.55 8.23 -0.94
C VAL A 75 23.78 8.65 -0.18
N ASP A 76 24.62 7.66 0.14
CA ASP A 76 25.99 7.90 0.57
C ASP A 76 26.69 8.71 -0.56
N PRO A 77 27.16 9.94 -0.28
CA PRO A 77 27.86 10.77 -1.25
C PRO A 77 29.11 10.08 -1.81
N ASP A 78 29.68 9.16 -1.05
CA ASP A 78 30.87 8.38 -1.43
C ASP A 78 30.51 7.06 -2.14
N SER A 79 29.21 6.80 -2.35
CA SER A 79 28.80 5.62 -3.11
C SER A 79 29.20 5.76 -4.58
N LYS A 80 29.77 4.70 -5.15
CA LYS A 80 30.23 4.65 -6.55
C LYS A 80 29.11 4.85 -7.61
N GLY A 81 27.85 4.98 -7.19
CA GLY A 81 26.69 5.25 -8.04
C GLY A 81 26.06 6.63 -7.82
N TYR A 82 26.68 7.52 -7.02
CA TYR A 82 26.19 8.87 -6.81
C TYR A 82 26.31 9.70 -8.11
N LEU A 83 25.15 10.01 -8.70
CA LEU A 83 25.02 11.05 -9.73
C LEU A 83 24.40 12.26 -9.03
N PRO A 84 25.08 13.41 -8.92
CA PRO A 84 24.51 14.59 -8.28
C PRO A 84 23.28 15.03 -9.07
N GLY A 85 22.10 14.82 -8.47
CA GLY A 85 20.81 15.14 -9.07
C GLY A 85 20.75 16.62 -9.44
N GLY A 86 20.57 16.88 -10.74
CA GLY A 86 20.31 18.22 -11.25
C GLY A 86 19.12 18.86 -10.56
N LYS A 87 19.21 20.17 -10.35
CA LYS A 87 18.14 21.02 -9.83
C LYS A 87 16.82 20.71 -10.55
N VAL A 88 15.79 20.37 -9.79
CA VAL A 88 14.41 20.45 -10.28
C VAL A 88 14.00 21.91 -10.12
N SER A 89 13.91 22.63 -11.24
CA SER A 89 13.25 23.94 -11.35
C SER A 89 11.76 23.77 -11.52
#